data_AF-A0A3M6KGB6-F1
#
_entry.id   AF-A0A3M6KGB6-F1
#
_cell.length_a   1.000
_cell.length_b   1.000
_cell.length_c   1.000
_cell.angle_alpha   90.00
_cell.angle_beta   90.00
_cell.angle_gamma   90.00
#
_symmetry.space_group_name_H-M   'P 1'
#
loop_
_entity.id
_entity.type
_entity.pdbx_description
1 polymer ?
#
loop_
_entity_poly.entity_id
_entity_poly.type
_entity_poly.pdbx_seq_one_letter_code
_entity_poly.pdbx_strand_id
1 'polypeptide(L)' 'MNFNCVFPSCDFKKNDIEEEEFLKHLKDVHHDEIVEVSERESIPITMVEMISVSNSKVFINS' A
#
# COMPACT_ATOMS: atom_id res chain seq x y z
N MET A 1 -0.94 -5.52 -12.24
CA MET A 1 -1.71 -5.97 -11.05
C MET A 1 -2.84 -4.99 -10.77
N ASN A 2 -3.86 -5.39 -9.99
CA ASN A 2 -4.95 -4.49 -9.61
C ASN A 2 -4.83 -4.15 -8.12
N PHE A 3 -4.90 -2.86 -7.79
CA PHE A 3 -4.76 -2.37 -6.42
C PHE A 3 -5.93 -1.47 -6.03
N ASN A 4 -6.39 -1.66 -4.80
CA ASN A 4 -7.29 -0.79 -4.07
C ASN A 4 -6.62 -0.42 -2.76
N CYS A 5 -6.27 0.86 -2.57
CA CYS A 5 -5.52 1.28 -1.40
C CYS A 5 -6.26 0.94 -0.10
N VAL A 6 -5.52 0.43 0.89
CA VAL A 6 -6.06 -0.01 2.18
C VAL A 6 -6.27 1.13 3.16
N PHE A 7 -5.68 2.30 2.91
CA PHE A 7 -5.85 3.48 3.76
C PHE A 7 -7.26 4.07 3.56
N PRO A 8 -8.12 4.13 4.59
CA PRO A 8 -9.53 4.48 4.43
C PRO A 8 -9.78 5.90 3.88
N SER A 9 -8.84 6.82 4.08
CA SER A 9 -8.89 8.19 3.57
C SER A 9 -8.44 8.32 2.11
N CYS A 10 -7.95 7.24 1.49
CA CYS A 10 -7.38 7.24 0.15
C CYS A 10 -8.34 6.61 -0.86
N ASP A 11 -8.56 7.29 -1.99
CA ASP A 11 -9.38 6.83 -3.10
C ASP A 11 -8.56 6.19 -4.24
N PHE A 12 -7.27 5.95 -4.01
CA PHE A 12 -6.39 5.36 -5.00
C PHE A 12 -6.86 3.93 -5.35
N LYS A 13 -7.34 3.78 -6.58
CA LYS A 13 -7.73 2.51 -7.18
C LYS A 13 -7.25 2.46 -8.63
N LYS A 14 -6.41 1.47 -8.93
CA LYS A 14 -5.81 1.30 -10.26
C LYS A 14 -5.80 -0.16 -10.67
N ASN A 15 -6.19 -0.40 -11.92
CA ASN A 15 -6.07 -1.70 -12.56
C ASN A 15 -4.86 -1.70 -13.48
N ASP A 16 -4.28 -2.87 -13.70
CA ASP A 16 -3.17 -3.08 -14.62
C ASP A 16 -1.94 -2.17 -14.41
N ILE A 17 -1.54 -2.00 -13.14
CA ILE A 17 -0.30 -1.29 -12.79
C ILE A 17 0.76 -2.23 -12.21
N GLU A 18 2.02 -1.87 -12.35
CA GLU A 18 3.11 -2.58 -11.69
C GLU A 18 3.08 -2.37 -10.17
N GLU A 19 3.64 -3.33 -9.42
CA GLU A 19 3.75 -3.21 -7.97
C GLU A 19 4.61 -2.01 -7.55
N GLU A 20 5.65 -1.68 -8.33
CA GLU A 20 6.51 -0.52 -8.10
C GLU A 20 5.74 0.80 -8.18
N GLU A 21 4.75 0.90 -9.07
CA GLU A 21 3.89 2.09 -9.16
C GLU A 21 3.03 2.26 -7.90
N PHE A 22 2.52 1.15 -7.36
CA PHE A 22 1.77 1.18 -6.11
C PHE A 22 2.67 1.49 -4.90
N LEU A 23 3.88 0.94 -4.85
CA LEU A 23 4.88 1.28 -3.83
C LEU A 23 5.23 2.76 -3.86
N LYS A 24 5.35 3.37 -5.04
CA LYS A 24 5.56 4.80 -5.16
C LYS A 24 4.40 5.60 -4.58
N HIS A 25 3.16 5.20 -4.85
CA HIS A 25 1.98 5.83 -4.23
C HIS A 25 2.04 5.78 -2.70
N LEU A 26 2.39 4.63 -2.12
CA LEU A 26 2.55 4.48 -0.67
C LEU A 26 3.61 5.44 -0.11
N LYS A 27 4.75 5.59 -0.79
CA LYS A 27 5.85 6.47 -0.37
C LYS A 27 5.54 7.96 -0.56
N ASP A 28 4.78 8.33 -1.59
CA ASP A 28 4.49 9.73 -1.89
C ASP A 28 3.29 10.26 -1.09
N VAL A 29 2.31 9.39 -0.77
CA VAL A 29 1.03 9.79 -0.19
C VAL A 29 0.85 9.33 1.26
N HIS A 30 1.41 8.17 1.63
CA HIS A 30 1.17 7.52 2.93
C HIS A 30 2.44 7.30 3.75
N HIS A 31 3.50 8.08 3.49
CA HIS A 31 4.77 7.91 4.19
C HIS A 31 4.62 8.05 5.70
N ASP A 32 3.91 9.09 6.14
CA ASP A 32 3.75 9.40 7.56
C ASP A 32 2.96 8.31 8.28
N GLU A 33 1.87 7.81 7.68
CA GLU A 33 1.09 6.70 8.25
C GLU A 33 1.90 5.40 8.30
N ILE A 34 2.73 5.14 7.28
CA ILE A 34 3.63 3.98 7.26
C ILE A 34 4.68 4.08 8.36
N VAL A 35 5.26 5.26 8.57
CA VAL A 35 6.21 5.52 9.67
C VAL A 35 5.53 5.35 11.02
N GLU A 36 4.32 5.89 11.21
CA GLU A 36 3.56 5.73 12.46
C GLU A 36 3.31 4.25 12.78
N VAL A 37 2.89 3.45 11.79
CA VAL A 37 2.69 2.01 11.98
C VAL A 37 4.01 1.28 12.25
N SER A 38 5.08 1.63 11.54
CA SER A 38 6.42 1.05 11.75
C SER A 38 6.88 1.26 13.19
N GLU A 39 6.74 2.48 13.73
CA GLU A 39 7.11 2.82 15.09
C GLU A 39 6.19 2.15 16.12
N ARG A 40 4.87 2.19 15.91
CA ARG A 40 3.88 1.63 16.83
C ARG A 40 4.02 0.11 16.98
N GLU A 41 4.21 -0.59 15.87
CA GLU A 41 4.31 -2.06 15.85
C GLU A 41 5.77 -2.54 16.00
N SER A 42 6.75 -1.62 16.06
CA SER A 42 8.19 -1.91 16.14
C SER A 42 8.69 -2.85 15.03
N ILE A 43 8.20 -2.64 13.79
CA ILE A 43 8.61 -3.39 12.59
C ILE A 43 9.24 -2.46 11.55
N PRO A 44 10.11 -2.96 10.66
CA PRO A 44 10.70 -2.12 9.61
C PRO A 44 9.64 -1.52 8.66
N ILE A 45 9.86 -0.29 8.20
CA ILE A 45 9.05 0.39 7.17
C ILE A 45 8.79 -0.52 5.97
N THR A 46 9.82 -1.22 5.49
CA THR A 46 9.71 -2.15 4.35
C THR A 46 8.73 -3.29 4.60
N MET A 47 8.58 -3.74 5.85
CA MET A 47 7.60 -4.76 6.21
C MET A 47 6.18 -4.21 6.15
N VAL A 48 5.97 -2.96 6.62
CA VAL A 48 4.68 -2.26 6.52
C VAL A 48 4.29 -2.05 5.05
N GLU A 49 5.23 -1.64 4.20
CA GLU A 49 5.02 -1.51 2.75
C GLU A 49 4.57 -2.84 2.13
N MET A 50 5.27 -3.94 2.41
CA MET A 50 4.91 -5.27 1.87
C MET A 50 3.53 -5.75 2.34
N ILE A 51 3.18 -5.52 3.61
CA ILE A 51 1.85 -5.84 4.16
C ILE A 51 0.79 -4.98 3.45
N SER A 52 1.06 -3.69 3.26
CA SER A 52 0.14 -2.75 2.61
C SER A 52 -0.10 -3.10 1.15
N VAL A 53 0.95 -3.44 0.40
CA VAL A 53 0.86 -3.98 -0.98
C VAL A 53 0.00 -5.23 -1.00
N SER A 54 0.27 -6.20 -0.11
CA SER A 54 -0.43 -7.48 -0.07
C SER A 54 -1.92 -7.31 0.20
N ASN A 55 -2.27 -6.45 1.16
CA ASN A 55 -3.66 -6.18 1.52
C ASN A 55 -4.40 -5.30 0.48
N SER A 56 -3.67 -4.54 -0.33
CA SER A 56 -4.26 -3.68 -1.37
C SER A 56 -4.49 -4.41 -2.68
N LYS A 57 -3.88 -5.59 -2.88
CA LYS A 57 -4.00 -6.35 -4.11
C LYS A 57 -5.39 -6.98 -4.23
N VAL A 58 -6.06 -6.73 -5.36
CA VAL A 58 -7.38 -7.28 -5.65
C VAL A 58 -7.33 -8.24 -6.84
N PHE A 59 -7.99 -9.39 -6.69
CA PHE A 59 -8.22 -10.34 -7.77
C PHE A 59 -9.56 -10.03 -8.41
N ILE A 60 -9.55 -9.67 -9.70
CA ILE A 60 -10.78 -9.61 -10.49
C ILE A 60 -11.04 -11.04 -10.92
N ASN A 61 -12.04 -11.69 -10.33
CA ASN A 61 -12.53 -12.96 -10.88
C ASN A 61 -13.21 -12.63 -12.22
N SER A 62 -12.63 -13.13 -13.30
CA SER A 62 -13.23 -13.11 -14.64
C SER A 62 -14.50 -13.94 -14.71
#